data_AF-A0A1G9FVU4-F1
#
_entry.id   AF-A0A1G9FVU4-F1
#
_cell.length_a   1.000
_cell.length_b   1.000
_cell.length_c   1.000
_cell.angle_alpha   90.00
_cell.angle_beta   90.00
_cell.angle_gamma   90.00
#
_symmetry.space_group_name_H-M   'P 1'
#
loop_
_entity.id
_entity.type
_entity.pdbx_description
1 polymer ?
#
loop_
_entity_poly.entity_id
_entity_poly.type
_entity_poly.pdbx_seq_one_letter_code
_entity_poly.pdbx_strand_id
1 'polypeptide(L)'
;MGPYLLGLRLTGRRVLVVGGGRVAQRRVPALLEAGAEVTVVSPSVTPALDDLIAAGRVTWHARPYEVGDCDGAWLVQACTDVRAVNTAVAAEAEAKRVWCVRADDKDASAAWTPASGRVDEISVAITAGGDPRRAAGIRDAVVGALRDGTVDARRNRTKPVGVALVGGGPGDPGLISVRGRQLLAQADVVVADRLAPRGLLDELAPDVELIDAAKVPYGRALAQDTINELLVDRARQGKFVVRLKGGDPFVFGRGGEEMIACAEAGIPVLVVPGITSAVAVPAMAGVPVTHRGVSQEFHVISVHVPPDDARSTVDWPALARSRGTLVLMMAVERLAQVAEALIRDGRDPETPAMVVQDGTLPTQRAVTASLSTVADRVSAAGIRPPAIVVVGDVVRVGQEVEMVRAERLP
;
A
#
# COMPACT_ATOMS: atom_id res chain seq x y z
N MET A 1 38.76 -11.25 2.45
CA MET A 1 38.64 -10.23 1.38
C MET A 1 37.19 -10.29 0.88
N GLY A 2 36.49 -9.17 0.76
CA GLY A 2 35.08 -9.17 0.36
C GLY A 2 34.91 -9.39 -1.15
N PRO A 3 33.81 -9.99 -1.62
CA PRO A 3 33.54 -10.13 -3.05
C PRO A 3 33.33 -8.76 -3.70
N TYR A 4 33.74 -8.63 -4.97
CA TYR A 4 33.37 -7.47 -5.79
C TYR A 4 31.95 -7.66 -6.32
N LEU A 5 31.05 -6.71 -6.03
CA LEU A 5 29.66 -6.78 -6.47
C LEU A 5 29.52 -6.34 -7.92
N LEU A 6 29.03 -7.25 -8.77
CA LEU A 6 28.74 -6.98 -10.17
C LEU A 6 27.47 -7.73 -10.59
N GLY A 7 26.73 -7.18 -11.56
CA GLY A 7 25.58 -7.84 -12.16
C GLY A 7 25.97 -8.61 -13.44
N LEU A 8 25.36 -9.78 -13.65
CA LEU A 8 25.56 -10.58 -14.86
C LEU A 8 24.34 -10.47 -15.78
N ARG A 9 24.56 -10.16 -17.07
CA ARG A 9 23.54 -10.32 -18.12
C ARG A 9 23.64 -11.74 -18.67
N LEU A 10 22.63 -12.57 -18.45
CA LEU A 10 22.64 -13.99 -18.81
C LEU A 10 21.76 -14.34 -20.02
N THR A 11 21.09 -13.35 -20.62
CA THR A 11 20.25 -13.55 -21.81
C THR A 11 20.99 -14.31 -22.92
N GLY A 12 20.52 -15.51 -23.26
CA GLY A 12 21.10 -16.37 -24.30
C GLY A 12 22.48 -16.94 -23.94
N ARG A 13 22.86 -16.93 -22.66
CA ARG A 13 24.14 -17.49 -22.20
C ARG A 13 23.93 -18.82 -21.51
N ARG A 14 24.75 -19.81 -21.88
CA ARG A 14 24.76 -21.13 -21.23
C ARG A 14 25.18 -21.01 -19.77
N VAL A 15 24.35 -21.57 -18.88
CA VAL A 15 24.65 -21.74 -17.45
C VAL A 15 24.54 -23.21 -17.08
N LEU A 16 25.62 -23.76 -16.55
CA LEU A 16 25.66 -25.15 -16.09
C LEU A 16 25.25 -25.23 -14.62
N VAL A 17 24.34 -26.15 -14.30
CA VAL A 17 23.96 -26.49 -12.93
C VAL A 17 24.27 -27.96 -12.70
N VAL A 18 25.19 -28.25 -11.79
CA VAL A 18 25.59 -29.62 -11.44
C VAL A 18 24.89 -30.03 -10.16
N GLY A 19 24.00 -31.02 -10.26
CA GLY A 19 23.10 -31.46 -9.19
C GLY A 19 21.64 -31.05 -9.44
N GLY A 20 20.71 -31.98 -9.20
CA GLY A 20 19.26 -31.80 -9.41
C GLY A 20 18.44 -31.72 -8.12
N GLY A 21 19.09 -31.52 -6.96
CA GLY A 21 18.46 -31.47 -5.65
C GLY A 21 17.76 -30.13 -5.33
N ARG A 22 17.35 -29.98 -4.05
CA ARG A 22 16.63 -28.78 -3.56
C ARG A 22 17.41 -27.48 -3.74
N VAL A 23 18.74 -27.51 -3.73
CA VAL A 23 19.56 -26.32 -3.96
C VAL A 23 19.41 -25.85 -5.40
N ALA A 24 19.54 -26.75 -6.37
CA ALA A 24 19.35 -26.44 -7.79
C ALA A 24 17.92 -25.96 -8.06
N GLN A 25 16.91 -26.63 -7.49
CA GLN A 25 15.50 -26.22 -7.57
C GLN A 25 15.28 -24.74 -7.16
N ARG A 26 16.02 -24.26 -6.15
CA ARG A 26 15.92 -22.86 -5.70
C ARG A 26 16.69 -21.86 -6.58
N ARG A 27 17.75 -22.31 -7.27
CA ARG A 27 18.63 -21.43 -8.07
C ARG A 27 18.18 -21.30 -9.53
N VAL A 28 17.66 -22.38 -10.12
CA VAL A 28 17.28 -22.43 -11.53
C VAL A 28 16.24 -21.36 -11.92
N PRO A 29 15.16 -21.10 -11.15
CA PRO A 29 14.17 -20.09 -11.53
C PRO A 29 14.77 -18.69 -11.76
N ALA A 30 15.65 -18.23 -10.85
CA ALA A 30 16.30 -16.93 -10.96
C ALA A 30 17.25 -16.83 -12.18
N LEU A 31 17.90 -17.94 -12.56
CA LEU A 31 18.73 -17.99 -13.76
C LEU A 31 17.87 -17.89 -15.03
N LEU A 32 16.73 -18.58 -15.06
CA LEU A 32 15.78 -18.53 -16.17
C LEU A 32 15.15 -17.14 -16.30
N GLU A 33 14.79 -16.48 -15.19
CA GLU A 33 14.31 -15.09 -15.18
C GLU A 33 15.36 -14.11 -15.72
N ALA A 34 16.65 -14.38 -15.47
CA ALA A 34 17.77 -13.60 -16.04
C ALA A 34 18.02 -13.91 -17.54
N GLY A 35 17.26 -14.82 -18.14
CA GLY A 35 17.34 -15.22 -19.55
C GLY A 35 18.43 -16.23 -19.87
N ALA A 36 18.96 -16.94 -18.87
CA ALA A 36 19.98 -17.97 -19.07
C ALA A 36 19.45 -19.19 -19.84
N GLU A 37 20.32 -19.79 -20.66
CA GLU A 37 20.11 -21.13 -21.21
C GLU A 37 20.64 -22.15 -20.20
N VAL A 38 19.74 -22.70 -19.39
CA VAL A 38 20.13 -23.54 -18.25
C VAL A 38 20.27 -25.00 -18.66
N THR A 39 21.46 -25.57 -18.42
CA THR A 39 21.73 -27.00 -18.53
C THR A 39 21.92 -27.60 -17.13
N VAL A 40 21.13 -28.61 -16.77
CA VAL A 40 21.28 -29.38 -15.53
C VAL A 40 21.98 -30.71 -15.83
N VAL A 41 23.07 -31.00 -15.14
CA VAL A 41 23.74 -32.32 -15.15
C VAL A 41 23.54 -32.97 -13.79
N SER A 42 22.74 -34.03 -13.74
CA SER A 42 22.52 -34.80 -12.51
C SER A 42 21.88 -36.16 -12.79
N PRO A 43 22.23 -37.22 -12.04
CA PRO A 43 21.57 -38.53 -12.17
C PRO A 43 20.06 -38.49 -11.92
N SER A 44 19.58 -37.56 -11.10
CA SER A 44 18.17 -37.38 -10.76
C SER A 44 17.85 -35.91 -10.50
N VAL A 45 16.58 -35.55 -10.65
CA VAL A 45 16.07 -34.20 -10.40
C VAL A 45 14.86 -34.23 -9.49
N THR A 46 14.62 -33.12 -8.78
CA THR A 46 13.36 -32.91 -8.05
C THR A 46 12.16 -32.75 -9.00
N PRO A 47 10.92 -33.05 -8.55
CA PRO A 47 9.72 -32.85 -9.38
C PRO A 47 9.59 -31.44 -9.95
N ALA A 48 9.93 -30.40 -9.18
CA ALA A 48 9.85 -29.02 -9.66
C ALA A 48 10.87 -28.68 -10.76
N LEU A 49 12.02 -29.37 -10.83
CA LEU A 49 12.93 -29.26 -11.96
C LEU A 49 12.43 -30.08 -13.15
N ASP A 50 11.81 -31.24 -12.89
CA ASP A 50 11.18 -32.08 -13.91
C ASP A 50 10.10 -31.31 -14.68
N ASP A 51 9.24 -30.54 -13.98
CA ASP A 51 8.25 -29.66 -14.60
C ASP A 51 8.88 -28.63 -15.56
N LEU A 52 10.02 -28.06 -15.18
CA LEU A 52 10.75 -27.09 -16.02
C LEU A 52 11.41 -27.75 -17.24
N ILE A 53 11.85 -29.00 -17.10
CA ILE A 53 12.40 -29.81 -18.19
C ILE A 53 11.28 -30.18 -19.16
N ALA A 54 10.14 -30.67 -18.66
CA ALA A 54 8.97 -30.99 -19.46
C ALA A 54 8.43 -29.77 -20.24
N ALA A 55 8.53 -28.57 -19.65
CA ALA A 55 8.18 -27.31 -20.30
C ALA A 55 9.25 -26.81 -21.31
N GLY A 56 10.34 -27.55 -21.53
CA GLY A 56 11.42 -27.17 -22.45
C GLY A 56 12.25 -25.96 -22.00
N ARG A 57 12.15 -25.58 -20.71
CA ARG A 57 12.85 -24.41 -20.16
C ARG A 57 14.28 -24.73 -19.72
N VAL A 58 14.58 -26.00 -19.49
CA VAL A 58 15.87 -26.49 -18.99
C VAL A 58 16.29 -27.71 -19.80
N THR A 59 17.55 -27.77 -20.21
CA THR A 59 18.15 -28.98 -20.78
C THR A 59 18.67 -29.86 -19.66
N TRP A 60 18.28 -31.13 -19.60
CA TRP A 60 18.74 -32.08 -18.58
C TRP A 60 19.57 -33.21 -19.17
N HIS A 61 20.74 -33.45 -18.57
CA HIS A 61 21.54 -34.65 -18.78
C HIS A 61 21.45 -35.54 -17.54
N ALA A 62 20.73 -36.67 -17.68
CA ALA A 62 20.45 -37.62 -16.61
C ALA A 62 21.65 -38.52 -16.28
N ARG A 63 22.79 -37.92 -15.91
CA ARG A 63 24.03 -38.62 -15.59
C ARG A 63 24.86 -37.89 -14.53
N PRO A 64 25.88 -38.54 -13.94
CA PRO A 64 26.88 -37.86 -13.14
C PRO A 64 27.65 -36.79 -13.92
N TYR A 65 28.29 -35.88 -13.19
CA TYR A 65 29.21 -34.89 -13.74
C TYR A 65 30.42 -35.56 -14.39
N GLU A 66 30.84 -35.04 -15.54
CA GLU A 66 32.03 -35.48 -16.27
C GLU A 66 32.90 -34.28 -16.66
N VAL A 67 34.21 -34.52 -16.75
CA VAL A 67 35.14 -33.48 -17.21
C VAL A 67 34.81 -33.11 -18.65
N GLY A 68 34.62 -31.81 -18.91
CA GLY A 68 34.10 -31.30 -20.18
C GLY A 68 32.77 -30.59 -20.05
N ASP A 69 31.97 -30.90 -19.02
CA ASP A 69 30.63 -30.31 -18.85
C ASP A 69 30.63 -28.78 -18.75
N CYS A 70 31.71 -28.21 -18.24
CA CYS A 70 31.92 -26.77 -18.13
C CYS A 70 32.18 -26.07 -19.48
N ASP A 71 32.34 -26.80 -20.59
CA ASP A 71 32.66 -26.22 -21.91
C ASP A 71 31.59 -25.26 -22.43
N GLY A 72 31.98 -24.04 -22.76
CA GLY A 72 31.09 -22.99 -23.24
C GLY A 72 30.12 -22.44 -22.19
N ALA A 73 30.22 -22.85 -20.92
CA ALA A 73 29.45 -22.25 -19.84
C ALA A 73 30.02 -20.87 -19.47
N TRP A 74 29.13 -19.91 -19.20
CA TRP A 74 29.52 -18.60 -18.68
C TRP A 74 29.50 -18.54 -17.14
N LEU A 75 28.68 -19.41 -16.55
CA LEU A 75 28.49 -19.54 -15.11
C LEU A 75 28.21 -21.01 -14.79
N VAL A 76 28.80 -21.49 -13.70
CA VAL A 76 28.60 -22.85 -13.18
C VAL A 76 28.05 -22.78 -11.77
N GLN A 77 27.07 -23.63 -11.47
CA GLN A 77 26.47 -23.79 -10.15
C GLN A 77 26.72 -25.21 -9.64
N ALA A 78 27.70 -25.37 -8.76
CA ALA A 78 28.01 -26.65 -8.13
C ALA A 78 27.09 -26.86 -6.91
N CYS A 79 26.03 -27.65 -7.10
CA CYS A 79 24.89 -27.78 -6.19
C CYS A 79 24.62 -29.22 -5.76
N THR A 80 25.64 -30.09 -5.77
CA THR A 80 25.50 -31.47 -5.32
C THR A 80 25.70 -31.60 -3.81
N ASP A 81 25.20 -32.68 -3.21
CA ASP A 81 25.50 -33.03 -1.81
C ASP A 81 26.87 -33.74 -1.68
N VAL A 82 27.59 -33.95 -2.78
CA VAL A 82 28.88 -34.64 -2.82
C VAL A 82 30.01 -33.62 -2.97
N ARG A 83 30.67 -33.31 -1.85
CA ARG A 83 31.78 -32.33 -1.79
C ARG A 83 32.87 -32.59 -2.84
N ALA A 84 33.22 -33.86 -3.09
CA ALA A 84 34.24 -34.22 -4.08
C ALA A 84 33.83 -33.81 -5.51
N VAL A 85 32.55 -33.97 -5.87
CA VAL A 85 32.02 -33.54 -7.17
C VAL A 85 32.06 -32.02 -7.27
N ASN A 86 31.58 -31.30 -6.24
CA ASN A 86 31.61 -29.83 -6.25
C ASN A 86 33.04 -29.27 -6.37
N THR A 87 34.03 -29.92 -5.73
CA THR A 87 35.45 -29.57 -5.87
C THR A 87 35.95 -29.81 -7.30
N ALA A 88 35.62 -30.93 -7.93
CA ALA A 88 36.02 -31.22 -9.30
C ALA A 88 35.41 -30.22 -10.31
N VAL A 89 34.11 -29.92 -10.15
CA VAL A 89 33.39 -28.91 -10.94
C VAL A 89 34.05 -27.54 -10.81
N ALA A 90 34.37 -27.12 -9.59
CA ALA A 90 35.02 -25.84 -9.34
C ALA A 90 36.44 -25.78 -9.93
N ALA A 91 37.22 -26.85 -9.81
CA ALA A 91 38.57 -26.91 -10.36
C ALA A 91 38.58 -26.82 -11.89
N GLU A 92 37.66 -27.50 -12.56
CA GLU A 92 37.54 -27.41 -14.03
C GLU A 92 37.05 -26.03 -14.48
N ALA A 93 36.03 -25.48 -13.80
CA ALA A 93 35.54 -24.14 -14.09
C ALA A 93 36.66 -23.10 -13.97
N GLU A 94 37.50 -23.20 -12.93
CA GLU A 94 38.67 -22.34 -12.74
C GLU A 94 39.68 -22.50 -13.89
N ALA A 95 40.03 -23.74 -14.25
CA ALA A 95 40.93 -24.02 -15.38
C ALA A 95 40.43 -23.42 -16.70
N LYS A 96 39.11 -23.35 -16.88
CA LYS A 96 38.44 -22.77 -18.06
C LYS A 96 38.11 -21.29 -17.91
N ARG A 97 38.46 -20.65 -16.79
CA ARG A 97 38.15 -19.24 -16.47
C ARG A 97 36.65 -18.94 -16.48
N VAL A 98 35.86 -19.90 -16.01
CA VAL A 98 34.41 -19.81 -15.85
C VAL A 98 34.08 -19.56 -14.38
N TRP A 99 33.22 -18.58 -14.10
CA TRP A 99 32.79 -18.33 -12.73
C TRP A 99 32.00 -19.52 -12.17
N CYS A 100 32.42 -20.04 -11.03
CA CYS A 100 31.74 -21.13 -10.34
C CYS A 100 31.23 -20.68 -8.97
N VAL A 101 29.95 -20.97 -8.72
CA VAL A 101 29.29 -20.79 -7.42
C VAL A 101 29.08 -22.15 -6.78
N ARG A 102 29.77 -22.39 -5.67
CA ARG A 102 29.57 -23.58 -4.84
C ARG A 102 28.46 -23.36 -3.83
N ALA A 103 27.62 -24.38 -3.64
CA ALA A 103 26.57 -24.35 -2.64
C ALA A 103 27.01 -24.86 -1.27
N ASP A 104 28.02 -25.73 -1.24
CA ASP A 104 28.49 -26.45 -0.05
C ASP A 104 29.57 -25.69 0.73
N ASP A 105 30.31 -24.80 0.06
CA ASP A 105 31.49 -24.16 0.62
C ASP A 105 31.66 -22.75 0.05
N LYS A 106 31.36 -21.74 0.87
CA LYS A 106 31.45 -20.33 0.44
C LYS A 106 32.89 -19.85 0.28
N ASP A 107 33.82 -20.37 1.07
CA ASP A 107 35.20 -19.88 1.13
C ASP A 107 36.02 -20.45 -0.03
N ALA A 108 35.67 -21.66 -0.48
CA ALA A 108 36.21 -22.27 -1.69
C ALA A 108 35.45 -21.89 -2.99
N SER A 109 34.50 -20.95 -2.93
CA SER A 109 33.69 -20.53 -4.07
C SER A 109 34.27 -19.29 -4.74
N ALA A 110 34.58 -19.36 -6.04
CA ALA A 110 35.12 -18.25 -6.81
C ALA A 110 34.11 -17.10 -7.02
N ALA A 111 32.81 -17.41 -7.03
CA ALA A 111 31.73 -16.43 -7.12
C ALA A 111 30.64 -16.72 -6.09
N TRP A 112 29.92 -15.68 -5.66
CA TRP A 112 28.85 -15.77 -4.66
C TRP A 112 27.52 -15.32 -5.28
N THR A 113 26.43 -15.98 -4.90
CA THR A 113 25.08 -15.50 -5.20
C THR A 113 24.57 -14.70 -3.99
N PRO A 114 24.43 -13.37 -4.10
CA PRO A 114 23.93 -12.56 -2.98
C PRO A 114 22.45 -12.85 -2.72
N ALA A 115 21.99 -12.52 -1.51
CA ALA A 115 20.55 -12.42 -1.28
C ALA A 115 20.04 -11.25 -2.12
N SER A 116 19.21 -11.54 -3.11
CA SER A 116 18.70 -10.55 -4.04
C SER A 116 17.18 -10.46 -3.99
N GLY A 117 16.67 -9.30 -4.39
CA GLY A 117 15.26 -9.02 -4.52
C GLY A 117 15.04 -7.90 -5.53
N ARG A 118 13.82 -7.82 -6.05
CA ARG A 118 13.45 -6.83 -7.06
C ARG A 118 12.14 -6.15 -6.67
N VAL A 119 12.10 -4.84 -6.87
CA VAL A 119 10.89 -4.00 -6.78
C VAL A 119 10.88 -3.14 -8.03
N ASP A 120 9.90 -3.36 -8.91
CA ASP A 120 9.82 -2.74 -10.24
C ASP A 120 11.13 -2.91 -11.04
N GLU A 121 11.81 -1.82 -11.37
CA GLU A 121 13.10 -1.80 -12.08
C GLU A 121 14.32 -1.92 -11.15
N ILE A 122 14.10 -1.83 -9.84
CA ILE A 122 15.17 -1.78 -8.83
C ILE A 122 15.51 -3.21 -8.40
N SER A 123 16.74 -3.63 -8.70
CA SER A 123 17.33 -4.86 -8.15
C SER A 123 18.24 -4.50 -6.98
N VAL A 124 18.04 -5.18 -5.84
CA VAL A 124 18.90 -5.08 -4.67
C VAL A 124 19.64 -6.40 -4.48
N ALA A 125 20.93 -6.33 -4.16
CA ALA A 125 21.77 -7.48 -3.85
C ALA A 125 22.52 -7.22 -2.55
N ILE A 126 22.45 -8.17 -1.61
CA ILE A 126 23.03 -8.05 -0.28
C ILE A 126 24.02 -9.18 -0.04
N THR A 127 25.25 -8.81 0.30
CA THR A 127 26.27 -9.69 0.84
C THR A 127 26.51 -9.33 2.30
N ALA A 128 26.29 -10.27 3.22
CA ALA A 128 26.47 -10.06 4.65
C ALA A 128 27.62 -10.91 5.21
N GLY A 129 28.84 -10.76 4.66
CA GLY A 129 30.02 -11.50 5.14
C GLY A 129 29.91 -13.03 5.01
N GLY A 130 29.07 -13.51 4.09
CA GLY A 130 28.78 -14.93 3.92
C GLY A 130 27.88 -15.52 5.01
N ASP A 131 27.04 -14.70 5.66
CA ASP A 131 25.87 -15.14 6.45
C ASP A 131 24.60 -15.03 5.58
N PRO A 132 24.07 -16.15 5.04
CA PRO A 132 22.91 -16.14 4.17
C PRO A 132 21.62 -15.69 4.87
N ARG A 133 21.46 -15.96 6.16
CA ARG A 133 20.24 -15.61 6.90
C ARG A 133 20.19 -14.11 7.17
N ARG A 134 21.31 -13.52 7.58
CA ARG A 134 21.43 -12.08 7.74
C ARG A 134 21.25 -11.35 6.42
N ALA A 135 21.87 -11.86 5.35
CA ALA A 135 21.70 -11.28 4.00
C ALA A 135 20.22 -11.31 3.56
N ALA A 136 19.53 -12.43 3.78
CA ALA A 136 18.11 -12.57 3.48
C ALA A 136 17.24 -11.58 4.30
N GLY A 137 17.46 -11.49 5.61
CA GLY A 137 16.69 -10.58 6.48
C GLY A 137 16.86 -9.10 6.11
N ILE A 138 18.09 -8.66 5.81
CA ILE A 138 18.31 -7.28 5.33
C ILE A 138 17.66 -7.09 3.95
N ARG A 139 17.75 -8.09 3.06
CA ARG A 139 17.14 -8.02 1.73
C ARG A 139 15.63 -7.91 1.82
N ASP A 140 15.01 -8.66 2.72
CA ASP A 140 13.57 -8.61 2.97
C ASP A 140 13.16 -7.24 3.52
N ALA A 141 13.95 -6.66 4.44
CA ALA A 141 13.72 -5.32 4.98
C ALA A 141 13.85 -4.24 3.89
N VAL A 142 14.90 -4.27 3.06
CA VAL A 142 15.10 -3.28 1.98
C VAL A 142 14.03 -3.42 0.91
N VAL A 143 13.68 -4.64 0.50
CA VAL A 143 12.61 -4.90 -0.48
C VAL A 143 11.26 -4.46 0.08
N GLY A 144 11.00 -4.71 1.38
CA GLY A 144 9.80 -4.22 2.07
C GLY A 144 9.73 -2.70 2.04
N ALA A 145 10.82 -2.04 2.40
CA ALA A 145 10.91 -0.59 2.45
C ALA A 145 10.79 0.09 1.07
N LEU A 146 11.28 -0.58 0.02
CA LEU A 146 11.06 -0.13 -1.36
C LEU A 146 9.60 -0.33 -1.80
N ARG A 147 8.96 -1.44 -1.40
CA ARG A 147 7.57 -1.73 -1.74
C ARG A 147 6.60 -0.80 -1.05
N ASP A 148 6.78 -0.57 0.25
CA ASP A 148 5.90 0.33 1.02
C ASP A 148 6.19 1.81 0.77
N GLY A 149 7.31 2.14 0.10
CA GLY A 149 7.67 3.51 -0.25
C GLY A 149 8.34 4.29 0.88
N THR A 150 8.81 3.62 1.94
CA THR A 150 9.63 4.24 2.98
C THR A 150 11.05 4.56 2.51
N VAL A 151 11.60 3.77 1.59
CA VAL A 151 12.83 4.12 0.88
C VAL A 151 12.49 4.84 -0.41
N ASP A 152 12.84 6.11 -0.41
CA ASP A 152 12.68 7.00 -1.54
C ASP A 152 13.65 6.66 -2.68
N ALA A 153 13.11 6.09 -3.76
CA ALA A 153 13.81 5.80 -5.00
C ALA A 153 13.46 6.78 -6.13
N ARG A 154 13.11 8.04 -5.81
CA ARG A 154 12.64 9.13 -6.71
C ARG A 154 13.38 9.31 -8.04
N ARG A 155 14.63 8.89 -8.14
CA ARG A 155 15.48 9.18 -9.31
C ARG A 155 15.34 8.10 -10.38
N ASN A 156 14.13 7.96 -10.92
CA ASN A 156 13.93 7.22 -12.16
C ASN A 156 14.11 8.16 -13.38
N ARG A 157 14.63 7.64 -14.50
CA ARG A 157 14.73 8.41 -15.78
C ARG A 157 13.35 8.74 -16.37
N THR A 158 12.31 8.02 -15.93
CA THR A 158 10.92 8.18 -16.34
C THR A 158 10.08 8.48 -15.10
N LYS A 159 9.92 9.78 -14.76
CA LYS A 159 8.94 10.20 -13.76
C LYS A 159 7.52 10.00 -14.33
N PRO A 160 6.52 9.65 -13.50
CA PRO A 160 5.13 9.72 -13.93
C PRO A 160 4.81 11.15 -14.40
N VAL A 161 3.85 11.28 -15.33
CA VAL A 161 3.37 12.59 -15.82
C VAL A 161 1.87 12.71 -15.53
N GLY A 162 1.40 13.93 -15.29
CA GLY A 162 -0.01 14.22 -15.02
C GLY A 162 -0.32 14.37 -13.54
N VAL A 163 -1.56 14.04 -13.17
CA VAL A 163 -2.11 14.26 -11.83
C VAL A 163 -2.45 12.92 -11.17
N ALA A 164 -2.08 12.74 -9.91
CA ALA A 164 -2.54 11.64 -9.07
C ALA A 164 -3.46 12.16 -7.97
N LEU A 165 -4.73 11.76 -8.00
CA LEU A 165 -5.68 11.98 -6.89
C LEU A 165 -5.47 10.87 -5.85
N VAL A 166 -4.91 11.21 -4.70
CA VAL A 166 -4.52 10.24 -3.68
C VAL A 166 -5.32 10.45 -2.40
N GLY A 167 -6.03 9.40 -1.97
CA GLY A 167 -6.65 9.35 -0.64
C GLY A 167 -5.61 9.10 0.44
N GLY A 168 -5.40 10.08 1.32
CA GLY A 168 -4.45 10.01 2.42
C GLY A 168 -4.96 9.21 3.63
N GLY A 169 -6.25 8.88 3.68
CA GLY A 169 -6.86 8.26 4.85
C GLY A 169 -7.36 9.29 5.87
N PRO A 170 -7.93 8.85 7.00
CA PRO A 170 -8.69 9.70 7.92
C PRO A 170 -7.85 10.61 8.81
N GLY A 171 -6.53 10.39 8.91
CA GLY A 171 -5.64 11.22 9.73
C GLY A 171 -4.30 10.56 10.01
N ASP A 172 -4.30 9.31 10.48
CA ASP A 172 -3.07 8.54 10.73
C ASP A 172 -2.28 8.32 9.42
N PRO A 173 -1.01 8.78 9.32
CA PRO A 173 -0.15 8.54 8.15
C PRO A 173 0.08 7.06 7.81
N GLY A 174 -0.12 6.14 8.75
CA GLY A 174 -0.06 4.70 8.54
C GLY A 174 -1.27 4.12 7.79
N LEU A 175 -2.36 4.88 7.67
CA LEU A 175 -3.58 4.48 6.96
C LEU A 175 -3.60 4.91 5.48
N ILE A 176 -2.54 5.56 4.99
CA ILE A 176 -2.36 5.72 3.54
C ILE A 176 -2.12 4.36 2.88
N SER A 177 -2.64 4.18 1.67
CA SER A 177 -2.30 2.99 0.89
C SER A 177 -0.83 3.00 0.47
N VAL A 178 -0.23 1.81 0.30
CA VAL A 178 1.13 1.66 -0.24
C VAL A 178 1.29 2.43 -1.56
N ARG A 179 0.30 2.32 -2.45
CA ARG A 179 0.31 3.04 -3.73
C ARG A 179 0.28 4.57 -3.54
N GLY A 180 -0.50 5.06 -2.57
CA GLY A 180 -0.56 6.48 -2.24
C GLY A 180 0.79 7.01 -1.77
N ARG A 181 1.45 6.29 -0.86
CA ARG A 181 2.80 6.61 -0.34
C ARG A 181 3.85 6.62 -1.46
N GLN A 182 3.83 5.61 -2.34
CA GLN A 182 4.73 5.54 -3.51
C GLN A 182 4.57 6.74 -4.45
N LEU A 183 3.34 7.17 -4.76
CA LEU A 183 3.11 8.31 -5.64
C LEU A 183 3.46 9.63 -4.96
N LEU A 184 3.15 9.78 -3.67
CA LEU A 184 3.53 10.94 -2.88
C LEU A 184 5.04 11.13 -2.86
N ALA A 185 5.80 10.03 -2.69
CA ALA A 185 7.25 10.05 -2.76
C ALA A 185 7.75 10.49 -4.15
N GLN A 186 7.02 10.25 -5.24
CA GLN A 186 7.44 10.61 -6.60
C GLN A 186 7.02 12.04 -7.03
N ALA A 187 6.22 12.74 -6.23
CA ALA A 187 5.63 14.01 -6.58
C ALA A 187 6.68 15.11 -6.81
N ASP A 188 6.47 15.94 -7.83
CA ASP A 188 7.16 17.23 -7.96
C ASP A 188 6.38 18.33 -7.23
N VAL A 189 5.05 18.20 -7.21
CA VAL A 189 4.12 19.13 -6.54
C VAL A 189 3.10 18.32 -5.75
N VAL A 190 2.87 18.71 -4.49
CA VAL A 190 1.78 18.18 -3.68
C VAL A 190 0.76 19.28 -3.42
N VAL A 191 -0.48 19.07 -3.85
CA VAL A 191 -1.61 19.95 -3.56
C VAL A 191 -2.47 19.29 -2.48
N ALA A 192 -2.42 19.81 -1.25
CA ALA A 192 -3.09 19.22 -0.10
C ALA A 192 -4.22 20.12 0.41
N ASP A 193 -5.33 19.55 0.86
CA ASP A 193 -6.36 20.29 1.61
C ASP A 193 -6.14 20.22 3.13
N ARG A 194 -7.01 20.92 3.88
CA ARG A 194 -6.91 20.99 5.35
C ARG A 194 -7.03 19.63 6.05
N LEU A 195 -7.71 18.67 5.43
CA LEU A 195 -8.00 17.35 6.00
C LEU A 195 -6.98 16.30 5.54
N ALA A 196 -6.05 16.65 4.65
CA ALA A 196 -4.94 15.78 4.31
C ALA A 196 -4.09 15.48 5.57
N PRO A 197 -3.64 14.21 5.75
CA PRO A 197 -2.79 13.84 6.88
C PRO A 197 -1.49 14.66 6.92
N ARG A 198 -1.34 15.50 7.94
CA ARG A 198 -0.18 16.41 8.05
C ARG A 198 1.15 15.68 8.19
N GLY A 199 1.17 14.55 8.91
CA GLY A 199 2.39 13.75 9.06
C GLY A 199 2.97 13.27 7.72
N LEU A 200 2.13 13.03 6.71
CA LEU A 200 2.60 12.70 5.36
C LEU A 200 3.24 13.91 4.64
N LEU A 201 2.78 15.13 4.95
CA LEU A 201 3.35 16.36 4.39
C LEU A 201 4.71 16.67 5.00
N ASP A 202 4.89 16.34 6.29
CA ASP A 202 6.15 16.51 7.01
C ASP A 202 7.25 15.55 6.50
N GLU A 203 6.86 14.41 5.90
CA GLU A 203 7.75 13.43 5.27
C GLU A 203 8.17 13.82 3.84
N LEU A 204 7.61 14.89 3.26
CA LEU A 204 7.94 15.32 1.91
C LEU A 204 9.40 15.78 1.79
N ALA A 205 9.99 15.50 0.64
CA ALA A 205 11.34 15.93 0.37
C ALA A 205 11.45 17.45 0.17
N PRO A 206 12.62 18.06 0.46
CA PRO A 206 12.77 19.52 0.45
C PRO A 206 12.56 20.19 -0.91
N ASP A 207 12.70 19.44 -2.01
CA ASP A 207 12.52 19.89 -3.38
C ASP A 207 11.08 19.78 -3.89
N VAL A 208 10.16 19.21 -3.10
CA VAL A 208 8.73 19.10 -3.47
C VAL A 208 8.01 20.43 -3.21
N GLU A 209 7.32 20.95 -4.22
CA GLU A 209 6.47 22.14 -4.08
C GLU A 209 5.19 21.76 -3.34
N LEU A 210 5.03 22.20 -2.08
CA LEU A 210 3.80 21.99 -1.31
C LEU A 210 2.84 23.18 -1.46
N ILE A 211 1.63 22.92 -1.93
CA ILE A 211 0.56 23.91 -2.10
C ILE A 211 -0.62 23.57 -1.20
N ASP A 212 -0.95 24.49 -0.30
CA ASP A 212 -2.09 24.39 0.60
C ASP A 212 -3.37 24.91 -0.09
N ALA A 213 -4.22 24.00 -0.51
CA ALA A 213 -5.50 24.29 -1.16
C ALA A 213 -6.47 25.04 -0.24
N ALA A 214 -6.29 25.00 1.09
CA ALA A 214 -7.15 25.72 2.02
C ALA A 214 -6.82 27.22 2.12
N LYS A 215 -5.66 27.65 1.61
CA LYS A 215 -5.21 29.06 1.60
C LYS A 215 -5.50 29.78 0.28
N VAL A 216 -6.16 29.10 -0.66
CA VAL A 216 -6.59 29.71 -1.92
C VAL A 216 -7.62 30.80 -1.58
N PRO A 217 -7.34 32.08 -1.90
CA PRO A 217 -8.31 33.16 -1.70
C PRO A 217 -9.57 32.87 -2.55
N TYR A 218 -10.70 33.51 -2.25
CA TYR A 218 -12.02 33.35 -2.92
C TYR A 218 -13.01 32.36 -2.25
N GLY A 219 -14.30 32.54 -2.54
CA GLY A 219 -15.40 31.73 -1.97
C GLY A 219 -15.36 30.26 -2.41
N ARG A 220 -16.05 29.35 -1.70
CA ARG A 220 -15.94 27.87 -1.86
C ARG A 220 -16.05 27.34 -3.29
N ALA A 221 -16.89 27.93 -4.15
CA ALA A 221 -17.03 27.52 -5.55
C ALA A 221 -15.81 27.96 -6.37
N LEU A 222 -15.48 29.27 -6.34
CA LEU A 222 -14.27 29.82 -6.97
C LEU A 222 -12.99 29.11 -6.49
N ALA A 223 -12.95 28.71 -5.21
CA ALA A 223 -11.82 28.00 -4.64
C ALA A 223 -11.61 26.62 -5.29
N GLN A 224 -12.68 25.94 -5.73
CA GLN A 224 -12.54 24.66 -6.44
C GLN A 224 -12.05 24.84 -7.86
N ASP A 225 -12.61 25.79 -8.61
CA ASP A 225 -12.17 26.06 -9.97
C ASP A 225 -10.69 26.45 -9.98
N THR A 226 -10.26 27.24 -8.99
CA THR A 226 -8.84 27.59 -8.80
C THR A 226 -7.97 26.37 -8.49
N ILE A 227 -8.46 25.41 -7.68
CA ILE A 227 -7.73 24.14 -7.44
C ILE A 227 -7.63 23.34 -8.74
N ASN A 228 -8.71 23.26 -9.51
CA ASN A 228 -8.74 22.52 -10.76
C ASN A 228 -7.73 23.10 -11.78
N GLU A 229 -7.75 24.44 -11.95
CA GLU A 229 -6.79 25.17 -12.77
C GLU A 229 -5.35 24.94 -12.31
N LEU A 230 -5.09 25.00 -11.00
CA LEU A 230 -3.77 24.75 -10.44
C LEU A 230 -3.23 23.36 -10.78
N LEU A 231 -4.07 22.33 -10.66
CA LEU A 231 -3.69 20.95 -10.98
C LEU A 231 -3.31 20.83 -12.46
N VAL A 232 -4.16 21.39 -13.35
CA VAL A 232 -3.93 21.40 -14.80
C VAL A 232 -2.66 22.17 -15.15
N ASP A 233 -2.46 23.36 -14.60
CA ASP A 233 -1.34 24.23 -14.89
C ASP A 233 0.00 23.60 -14.50
N ARG A 234 0.08 23.00 -13.30
CA ARG A 234 1.29 22.31 -12.86
C ARG A 234 1.57 21.08 -13.71
N ALA A 235 0.55 20.31 -14.08
CA ALA A 235 0.72 19.16 -14.96
C ALA A 235 1.18 19.56 -16.38
N ARG A 236 0.67 20.67 -16.93
CA ARG A 236 1.10 21.21 -18.24
C ARG A 236 2.57 21.66 -18.26
N GLN A 237 3.12 22.02 -17.11
CA GLN A 237 4.55 22.30 -16.95
C GLN A 237 5.42 21.03 -16.92
N GLY A 238 4.83 19.85 -17.11
CA GLY A 238 5.51 18.56 -17.07
C GLY A 238 5.81 18.05 -15.66
N LYS A 239 5.26 18.69 -14.62
CA LYS A 239 5.41 18.26 -13.23
C LYS A 239 4.46 17.11 -12.94
N PHE A 240 4.91 16.14 -12.13
CA PHE A 240 4.02 15.16 -11.54
C PHE A 240 3.33 15.73 -10.31
N VAL A 241 2.01 15.86 -10.38
CA VAL A 241 1.20 16.52 -9.34
C VAL A 241 0.47 15.47 -8.53
N VAL A 242 0.66 15.47 -7.21
CA VAL A 242 -0.14 14.66 -6.29
C VAL A 242 -1.16 15.57 -5.60
N ARG A 243 -2.44 15.33 -5.86
CA ARG A 243 -3.56 15.93 -5.12
C ARG A 243 -3.86 15.02 -3.92
N LEU A 244 -3.28 15.35 -2.76
CA LEU A 244 -3.47 14.60 -1.53
C LEU A 244 -4.75 15.07 -0.83
N LYS A 245 -5.69 14.15 -0.61
CA LYS A 245 -7.01 14.43 -0.05
C LYS A 245 -7.21 13.65 1.24
N GLY A 246 -7.89 14.25 2.22
CA GLY A 246 -8.31 13.52 3.42
C GLY A 246 -9.33 12.42 3.09
N GLY A 247 -9.22 11.27 3.74
CA GLY A 247 -10.08 10.10 3.51
C GLY A 247 -9.89 9.51 2.12
N ASP A 248 -10.98 9.46 1.35
CA ASP A 248 -11.01 8.94 -0.02
C ASP A 248 -11.35 10.06 -1.04
N PRO A 249 -10.73 10.10 -2.22
CA PRO A 249 -10.97 11.18 -3.20
C PRO A 249 -12.43 11.32 -3.66
N PHE A 250 -13.19 10.22 -3.70
CA PHE A 250 -14.54 10.16 -4.26
C PHE A 250 -15.64 10.07 -3.21
N VAL A 251 -15.32 9.93 -1.92
CA VAL A 251 -16.30 10.01 -0.83
C VAL A 251 -16.36 11.43 -0.30
N PHE A 252 -17.28 12.23 -0.85
CA PHE A 252 -17.48 13.66 -0.51
C PHE A 252 -16.22 14.53 -0.61
N GLY A 253 -15.21 14.07 -1.34
CA GLY A 253 -13.94 14.76 -1.53
C GLY A 253 -13.89 15.67 -2.76
N ARG A 254 -14.92 15.68 -3.62
CA ARG A 254 -14.93 16.41 -4.92
C ARG A 254 -13.87 15.96 -5.93
N GLY A 255 -13.28 14.77 -5.76
CA GLY A 255 -12.28 14.25 -6.70
C GLY A 255 -12.82 14.08 -8.13
N GLY A 256 -14.12 13.86 -8.30
CA GLY A 256 -14.75 13.76 -9.62
C GLY A 256 -14.65 15.08 -10.41
N GLU A 257 -14.87 16.22 -9.77
CA GLU A 257 -14.74 17.55 -10.39
C GLU A 257 -13.29 17.81 -10.82
N GLU A 258 -12.34 17.51 -9.92
CA GLU A 258 -10.89 17.65 -10.18
C GLU A 258 -10.45 16.75 -11.36
N MET A 259 -10.98 15.53 -11.44
CA MET A 259 -10.70 14.58 -12.53
C MET A 259 -11.28 15.03 -13.87
N ILE A 260 -12.52 15.54 -13.88
CA ILE A 260 -13.17 16.06 -15.10
C ILE A 260 -12.35 17.22 -15.68
N ALA A 261 -11.98 18.20 -14.85
CA ALA A 261 -11.18 19.34 -15.30
C ALA A 261 -9.82 18.91 -15.91
N CYS A 262 -9.16 17.92 -15.30
CA CYS A 262 -7.92 17.37 -15.86
C CYS A 262 -8.17 16.65 -17.20
N ALA A 263 -9.23 15.86 -17.30
CA ALA A 263 -9.59 15.13 -18.52
C ALA A 263 -9.93 16.09 -19.68
N GLU A 264 -10.71 17.14 -19.42
CA GLU A 264 -11.01 18.20 -20.38
C GLU A 264 -9.76 18.93 -20.88
N ALA A 265 -8.74 19.06 -20.01
CA ALA A 265 -7.46 19.65 -20.35
C ALA A 265 -6.47 18.67 -21.03
N GLY A 266 -6.85 17.40 -21.24
CA GLY A 266 -5.98 16.37 -21.82
C GLY A 266 -4.88 15.87 -20.88
N ILE A 267 -5.03 16.07 -19.57
CA ILE A 267 -4.06 15.67 -18.56
C ILE A 267 -4.39 14.26 -18.05
N PRO A 268 -3.44 13.30 -18.11
CA PRO A 268 -3.67 11.96 -17.57
C PRO A 268 -3.84 12.01 -16.05
N VAL A 269 -4.87 11.33 -15.55
CA VAL A 269 -5.17 11.25 -14.12
C VAL A 269 -5.08 9.81 -13.63
N LEU A 270 -4.38 9.61 -12.52
CA LEU A 270 -4.38 8.38 -11.74
C LEU A 270 -5.19 8.61 -10.47
N VAL A 271 -6.08 7.67 -10.11
CA VAL A 271 -6.82 7.73 -8.85
C VAL A 271 -6.35 6.60 -7.95
N VAL A 272 -5.96 6.96 -6.72
CA VAL A 272 -5.60 6.01 -5.67
C VAL A 272 -6.61 6.15 -4.54
N PRO A 273 -7.47 5.14 -4.33
CA PRO A 273 -8.43 5.15 -3.23
C PRO A 273 -7.74 5.28 -1.87
N GLY A 274 -8.45 5.90 -0.94
CA GLY A 274 -8.03 6.04 0.44
C GLY A 274 -8.98 5.36 1.40
N ILE A 275 -8.51 5.13 2.63
CA ILE A 275 -9.37 4.63 3.69
C ILE A 275 -10.34 5.75 4.10
N THR A 276 -11.62 5.62 3.78
CA THR A 276 -12.62 6.65 4.12
C THR A 276 -12.86 6.74 5.63
N SER A 277 -13.01 7.97 6.14
CA SER A 277 -13.34 8.22 7.54
C SER A 277 -14.69 7.62 7.94
N ALA A 278 -15.61 7.42 6.99
CA ALA A 278 -16.92 6.82 7.25
C ALA A 278 -16.84 5.38 7.80
N VAL A 279 -15.75 4.66 7.50
CA VAL A 279 -15.56 3.27 7.96
C VAL A 279 -14.45 3.18 8.99
N ALA A 280 -13.32 3.85 8.76
CA ALA A 280 -12.17 3.73 9.65
C ALA A 280 -12.35 4.43 10.99
N VAL A 281 -13.01 5.59 11.04
CA VAL A 281 -13.18 6.31 12.30
C VAL A 281 -14.07 5.53 13.29
N PRO A 282 -15.24 4.99 12.88
CA PRO A 282 -16.00 4.08 13.74
C PRO A 282 -15.18 2.87 14.18
N ALA A 283 -14.46 2.21 13.26
CA ALA A 283 -13.67 1.02 13.56
C ALA A 283 -12.57 1.31 14.60
N MET A 284 -11.89 2.46 14.50
CA MET A 284 -10.87 2.89 15.46
C MET A 284 -11.45 3.33 16.81
N ALA A 285 -12.75 3.64 16.85
CA ALA A 285 -13.52 3.84 18.08
C ALA A 285 -14.20 2.54 18.58
N GLY A 286 -13.83 1.38 18.02
CA GLY A 286 -14.38 0.08 18.44
C GLY A 286 -15.77 -0.25 17.89
N VAL A 287 -16.34 0.58 17.00
CA VAL A 287 -17.68 0.41 16.46
C VAL A 287 -17.65 -0.09 15.01
N PRO A 288 -18.14 -1.31 14.73
CA PRO A 288 -18.27 -1.76 13.35
C PRO A 288 -19.43 -1.02 12.66
N VAL A 289 -19.32 -0.74 11.36
CA VAL A 289 -20.43 -0.10 10.62
C VAL A 289 -21.57 -1.08 10.30
N THR A 290 -21.30 -2.37 10.35
CA THR A 290 -22.26 -3.47 10.16
C THR A 290 -21.98 -4.58 11.17
N HIS A 291 -23.01 -5.27 11.64
CA HIS A 291 -22.84 -6.45 12.48
C HIS A 291 -24.00 -7.43 12.26
N ARG A 292 -23.69 -8.74 12.20
CA ARG A 292 -24.70 -9.77 11.94
C ARG A 292 -25.77 -9.75 13.04
N GLY A 293 -27.03 -9.75 12.64
CA GLY A 293 -28.16 -9.68 13.59
C GLY A 293 -28.45 -8.29 14.13
N VAL A 294 -27.65 -7.27 13.75
CA VAL A 294 -27.83 -5.88 14.18
C VAL A 294 -28.09 -4.98 12.98
N SER A 295 -27.23 -5.02 11.96
CA SER A 295 -27.31 -4.13 10.80
C SER A 295 -26.74 -4.81 9.55
N GLN A 296 -27.58 -4.91 8.50
CA GLN A 296 -27.25 -5.49 7.18
C GLN A 296 -26.97 -4.42 6.11
N GLU A 297 -27.21 -3.16 6.43
CA GLU A 297 -27.05 -2.02 5.54
C GLU A 297 -26.45 -0.85 6.33
N PHE A 298 -25.67 -0.01 5.66
CA PHE A 298 -25.24 1.25 6.23
C PHE A 298 -25.25 2.33 5.16
N HIS A 299 -25.49 3.56 5.60
CA HIS A 299 -25.60 4.73 4.73
C HIS A 299 -24.53 5.72 5.13
N VAL A 300 -23.82 6.28 4.15
CA VAL A 300 -22.89 7.39 4.37
C VAL A 300 -23.51 8.66 3.81
N ILE A 301 -23.75 9.64 4.68
CA ILE A 301 -24.48 10.87 4.33
C ILE A 301 -23.61 12.08 4.60
N SER A 302 -23.55 13.00 3.63
CA SER A 302 -23.03 14.35 3.86
C SER A 302 -24.13 15.24 4.39
N VAL A 303 -23.89 15.89 5.54
CA VAL A 303 -24.80 16.84 6.17
C VAL A 303 -24.27 18.27 6.00
N HIS A 304 -23.90 18.62 4.77
CA HIS A 304 -23.42 19.97 4.46
C HIS A 304 -24.52 21.04 4.58
N VAL A 305 -25.77 20.62 4.40
CA VAL A 305 -27.00 21.42 4.56
C VAL A 305 -27.94 20.68 5.52
N PRO A 306 -28.83 21.40 6.25
CA PRO A 306 -29.77 20.75 7.15
C PRO A 306 -30.81 19.91 6.39
N PRO A 307 -31.48 18.95 7.06
CA PRO A 307 -32.46 18.06 6.44
C PRO A 307 -33.54 18.75 5.62
N ASP A 308 -34.12 19.82 6.16
CA ASP A 308 -35.24 20.56 5.57
C ASP A 308 -34.78 21.67 4.57
N ASP A 309 -33.49 21.74 4.22
CA ASP A 309 -32.96 22.68 3.21
C ASP A 309 -33.35 22.24 1.79
N ALA A 310 -33.80 23.18 0.95
CA ALA A 310 -34.18 22.88 -0.43
C ALA A 310 -33.04 22.27 -1.30
N ARG A 311 -31.77 22.45 -0.88
CA ARG A 311 -30.59 21.86 -1.55
C ARG A 311 -30.29 20.43 -1.07
N SER A 312 -30.95 19.98 0.00
CA SER A 312 -30.81 18.63 0.54
C SER A 312 -31.47 17.65 -0.42
N THR A 313 -30.69 16.75 -1.01
CA THR A 313 -31.20 15.70 -1.92
C THR A 313 -31.43 14.37 -1.18
N VAL A 314 -31.29 14.36 0.14
CA VAL A 314 -31.36 13.14 0.96
C VAL A 314 -32.80 12.88 1.39
N ASP A 315 -33.28 11.65 1.20
CA ASP A 315 -34.59 11.20 1.71
C ASP A 315 -34.50 10.87 3.21
N TRP A 316 -34.54 11.92 4.02
CA TRP A 316 -34.50 11.81 5.49
C TRP A 316 -35.62 10.94 6.06
N PRO A 317 -36.88 11.04 5.59
CA PRO A 317 -37.94 10.15 6.05
C PRO A 317 -37.65 8.67 5.80
N ALA A 318 -37.09 8.30 4.65
CA ALA A 318 -36.70 6.90 4.38
C ALA A 318 -35.56 6.44 5.30
N LEU A 319 -34.54 7.28 5.54
CA LEU A 319 -33.44 6.95 6.44
C LEU A 319 -33.90 6.76 7.89
N ALA A 320 -34.82 7.61 8.36
CA ALA A 320 -35.43 7.50 9.69
C ALA A 320 -36.14 6.16 9.90
N ARG A 321 -36.86 5.69 8.87
CA ARG A 321 -37.56 4.39 8.88
C ARG A 321 -36.62 3.20 8.66
N SER A 322 -35.45 3.40 8.07
CA SER A 322 -34.46 2.33 7.95
C SER A 322 -33.98 1.88 9.34
N ARG A 323 -33.60 0.61 9.46
CA ARG A 323 -32.94 0.08 10.66
C ARG A 323 -31.42 0.00 10.50
N GLY A 324 -30.91 0.44 9.35
CA GLY A 324 -29.49 0.48 9.06
C GLY A 324 -28.69 1.43 9.95
N THR A 325 -27.37 1.27 9.85
CA THR A 325 -26.41 2.19 10.46
C THR A 325 -26.31 3.46 9.63
N LEU A 326 -26.47 4.62 10.23
CA LEU A 326 -26.24 5.90 9.57
C LEU A 326 -24.87 6.44 9.98
N VAL A 327 -24.03 6.73 9.00
CA VAL A 327 -22.74 7.41 9.20
C VAL A 327 -22.84 8.80 8.59
N LEU A 328 -22.86 9.82 9.45
CA LEU A 328 -23.05 11.21 9.05
C LEU A 328 -21.71 11.94 9.07
N MET A 329 -21.37 12.52 7.92
CA MET A 329 -20.19 13.34 7.70
C MET A 329 -20.58 14.82 7.66
N MET A 330 -19.69 15.70 8.12
CA MET A 330 -19.94 17.15 8.19
C MET A 330 -21.17 17.53 9.05
N ALA A 331 -21.57 16.67 9.99
CA ALA A 331 -22.85 16.81 10.69
C ALA A 331 -22.80 17.62 11.98
N VAL A 332 -21.63 17.90 12.56
CA VAL A 332 -21.49 18.49 13.91
C VAL A 332 -22.34 19.76 14.08
N GLU A 333 -22.27 20.69 13.13
CA GLU A 333 -23.01 21.97 13.20
C GLU A 333 -24.52 21.85 12.94
N ARG A 334 -24.99 20.68 12.52
CA ARG A 334 -26.38 20.41 12.11
C ARG A 334 -26.98 19.23 12.88
N LEU A 335 -26.27 18.69 13.86
CA LEU A 335 -26.61 17.43 14.51
C LEU A 335 -27.96 17.48 15.22
N ALA A 336 -28.30 18.60 15.86
CA ALA A 336 -29.61 18.80 16.48
C ALA A 336 -30.74 18.67 15.45
N GLN A 337 -30.63 19.36 14.32
CA GLN A 337 -31.63 19.33 13.24
C GLN A 337 -31.75 17.94 12.61
N VAL A 338 -30.63 17.22 12.48
CA VAL A 338 -30.64 15.83 12.00
C VAL A 338 -31.34 14.89 12.99
N ALA A 339 -31.03 15.00 14.28
CA ALA A 339 -31.66 14.18 15.31
C ALA A 339 -33.18 14.43 15.37
N GLU A 340 -33.60 15.70 15.34
CA GLU A 340 -35.01 16.11 15.29
C GLU A 340 -35.72 15.53 14.07
N ALA A 341 -35.13 15.65 12.87
CA ALA A 341 -35.73 15.12 11.65
C ALA A 341 -35.85 13.58 11.68
N LEU A 342 -34.82 12.87 12.12
CA LEU A 342 -34.86 11.42 12.24
C LEU A 342 -35.92 10.95 13.24
N ILE A 343 -36.04 11.60 14.40
CA ILE A 343 -37.05 11.27 15.41
C ILE A 343 -38.46 11.57 14.90
N ARG A 344 -38.66 12.77 14.33
CA ARG A 344 -39.94 13.21 13.73
C ARG A 344 -40.45 12.19 12.71
N ASP A 345 -39.54 11.66 11.89
CA ASP A 345 -39.90 10.79 10.77
C ASP A 345 -39.88 9.28 11.12
N GLY A 346 -39.69 8.94 12.41
CA GLY A 346 -39.99 7.62 12.96
C GLY A 346 -38.81 6.82 13.53
N ARG A 347 -37.60 7.41 13.65
CA ARG A 347 -36.47 6.76 14.33
C ARG A 347 -36.67 6.83 15.85
N ASP A 348 -36.39 5.74 16.56
CA ASP A 348 -36.50 5.69 18.02
C ASP A 348 -35.56 6.73 18.69
N PRO A 349 -36.07 7.64 19.55
CA PRO A 349 -35.25 8.59 20.32
C PRO A 349 -34.11 7.95 21.12
N GLU A 350 -34.28 6.69 21.54
CA GLU A 350 -33.28 5.92 22.30
C GLU A 350 -32.29 5.17 21.40
N THR A 351 -32.36 5.37 20.08
CA THR A 351 -31.36 4.83 19.14
C THR A 351 -29.97 5.31 19.58
N PRO A 352 -29.00 4.40 19.80
CA PRO A 352 -27.64 4.78 20.15
C PRO A 352 -26.97 5.61 19.06
N ALA A 353 -26.22 6.63 19.49
CA ALA A 353 -25.40 7.45 18.62
C ALA A 353 -24.00 7.66 19.24
N MET A 354 -23.00 7.74 18.38
CA MET A 354 -21.61 8.04 18.74
C MET A 354 -21.06 9.14 17.84
N VAL A 355 -20.33 10.09 18.42
CA VAL A 355 -19.60 11.12 17.67
C VAL A 355 -18.12 11.01 17.99
N VAL A 356 -17.31 10.85 16.95
CA VAL A 356 -15.86 10.68 17.07
C VAL A 356 -15.16 11.84 16.36
N GLN A 357 -14.54 12.71 17.14
CA GLN A 357 -13.70 13.82 16.68
C GLN A 357 -12.27 13.33 16.45
N ASP A 358 -11.59 13.92 15.45
CA ASP A 358 -10.17 13.69 15.16
C ASP A 358 -9.84 12.19 15.08
N GLY A 359 -10.74 11.43 14.45
CA GLY A 359 -10.63 9.98 14.37
C GLY A 359 -9.29 9.54 13.81
N THR A 360 -8.70 8.50 14.42
CA THR A 360 -7.37 7.94 14.13
C THR A 360 -6.17 8.80 14.55
N LEU A 361 -6.38 10.07 14.94
CA LEU A 361 -5.32 10.92 15.45
C LEU A 361 -5.12 10.73 16.97
N PRO A 362 -3.94 11.07 17.52
CA PRO A 362 -3.71 11.05 18.96
C PRO A 362 -4.68 11.92 19.78
N THR A 363 -5.32 12.91 19.15
CA THR A 363 -6.33 13.79 19.76
C THR A 363 -7.76 13.25 19.65
N GLN A 364 -7.95 11.99 19.24
CA GLN A 364 -9.26 11.36 19.09
C GLN A 364 -10.10 11.49 20.37
N ARG A 365 -11.34 11.94 20.22
CA ARG A 365 -12.33 12.02 21.30
C ARG A 365 -13.64 11.43 20.84
N ALA A 366 -14.28 10.64 21.69
CA ALA A 366 -15.58 10.04 21.40
C ALA A 366 -16.63 10.45 22.45
N VAL A 367 -17.86 10.67 22.01
CA VAL A 367 -19.04 10.90 22.84
C VAL A 367 -20.12 9.94 22.40
N THR A 368 -20.69 9.19 23.34
CA THR A 368 -21.82 8.28 23.08
C THR A 368 -23.05 8.77 23.85
N ALA A 369 -24.20 8.72 23.20
CA ALA A 369 -25.49 9.18 23.73
C ALA A 369 -26.66 8.52 22.99
N SER A 370 -27.89 8.77 23.44
CA SER A 370 -29.08 8.47 22.64
C SER A 370 -29.26 9.53 21.54
N LEU A 371 -30.01 9.20 20.48
CA LEU A 371 -30.34 10.14 19.41
C LEU A 371 -31.01 11.41 19.95
N SER A 372 -31.85 11.28 20.97
CA SER A 372 -32.52 12.41 21.65
C SER A 372 -31.59 13.36 22.40
N THR A 373 -30.40 12.90 22.83
CA THR A 373 -29.51 13.68 23.70
C THR A 373 -28.12 13.95 23.09
N VAL A 374 -27.82 13.37 21.94
CA VAL A 374 -26.47 13.42 21.35
C VAL A 374 -26.01 14.83 21.02
N ALA A 375 -26.91 15.70 20.53
CA ALA A 375 -26.56 17.09 20.20
C ALA A 375 -26.11 17.87 21.44
N ASP A 376 -26.84 17.76 22.54
CA ASP A 376 -26.51 18.42 23.81
C ASP A 376 -25.20 17.89 24.40
N ARG A 377 -25.01 16.57 24.36
CA ARG A 377 -23.79 15.90 24.83
C ARG A 377 -22.55 16.33 24.04
N VAL A 378 -22.67 16.42 22.71
CA VAL A 378 -21.60 16.89 21.81
C VAL A 378 -21.26 18.35 22.10
N SER A 379 -22.27 19.21 22.31
CA SER A 379 -22.09 20.62 22.66
C SER A 379 -21.40 20.78 24.03
N ALA A 380 -21.90 20.08 25.06
CA ALA A 380 -21.33 20.11 26.40
C ALA A 380 -19.89 19.58 26.47
N ALA A 381 -19.57 18.56 25.66
CA ALA A 381 -18.21 18.04 25.53
C ALA A 381 -17.29 18.94 24.68
N GLY A 382 -17.82 19.98 24.03
CA GLY A 382 -17.05 20.86 23.16
C GLY A 382 -16.45 20.14 21.96
N ILE A 383 -17.18 19.18 21.37
CA ILE A 383 -16.76 18.48 20.16
C ILE A 383 -16.81 19.43 18.96
N ARG A 384 -15.78 19.39 18.13
CA ARG A 384 -15.61 20.25 16.95
C ARG A 384 -15.31 19.42 15.70
N PRO A 385 -15.56 19.94 14.49
CA PRO A 385 -15.08 19.32 13.27
C PRO A 385 -13.54 19.23 13.21
N PRO A 386 -12.97 18.20 12.55
CA PRO A 386 -13.65 17.11 11.86
C PRO A 386 -14.14 16.01 12.83
N ALA A 387 -15.38 15.57 12.65
CA ALA A 387 -15.94 14.44 13.40
C ALA A 387 -16.91 13.61 12.54
N ILE A 388 -17.00 12.33 12.87
CA ILE A 388 -17.92 11.36 12.28
C ILE A 388 -18.99 11.01 13.30
N VAL A 389 -20.25 11.07 12.88
CA VAL A 389 -21.40 10.65 13.70
C VAL A 389 -21.86 9.28 13.20
N VAL A 390 -22.07 8.34 14.10
CA VAL A 390 -22.64 7.02 13.84
C VAL A 390 -23.94 6.91 14.61
N VAL A 391 -25.03 6.54 13.93
CA VAL A 391 -26.35 6.32 14.56
C VAL A 391 -26.82 4.91 14.23
N GLY A 392 -27.12 4.12 15.26
CA GLY A 392 -27.61 2.75 15.13
C GLY A 392 -27.08 1.81 16.20
N ASP A 393 -27.69 0.64 16.29
CA ASP A 393 -27.42 -0.34 17.35
C ASP A 393 -26.01 -0.94 17.31
N VAL A 394 -25.27 -0.78 16.21
CA VAL A 394 -23.85 -1.15 16.14
C VAL A 394 -22.98 -0.44 17.18
N VAL A 395 -23.41 0.73 17.68
CA VAL A 395 -22.75 1.43 18.78
C VAL A 395 -22.76 0.59 20.06
N ARG A 396 -23.84 -0.16 20.33
CA ARG A 396 -23.92 -1.06 21.50
C ARG A 396 -22.93 -2.23 21.35
N VAL A 397 -22.76 -2.75 20.14
CA VAL A 397 -21.78 -3.81 19.86
C VAL A 397 -20.36 -3.33 20.22
N GLY A 398 -20.02 -2.08 19.91
CA GLY A 398 -18.73 -1.52 20.30
C GLY A 398 -18.54 -1.43 21.81
N GLN A 399 -19.58 -0.99 22.54
CA GLN A 399 -19.56 -0.95 24.01
C GLN A 399 -19.36 -2.34 24.63
N GLU A 400 -20.01 -3.38 24.08
CA GLU A 400 -19.83 -4.76 24.52
C GLU A 400 -18.38 -5.25 24.31
N VAL A 401 -17.79 -4.95 23.15
CA VAL A 401 -16.39 -5.28 22.86
C VAL A 401 -15.44 -4.62 23.86
N GLU A 402 -15.67 -3.35 24.22
CA GLU A 402 -14.86 -2.66 25.22
C GLU A 402 -14.99 -3.29 26.61
N MET A 403 -16.22 -3.63 27.05
CA MET A 403 -16.42 -4.30 28.32
C MET A 403 -15.68 -5.65 28.39
N VAL A 404 -15.82 -6.49 27.35
CA VAL A 404 -15.10 -7.77 27.28
C VAL A 404 -13.58 -7.60 27.28
N ARG A 405 -13.06 -6.55 26.66
CA ARG A 405 -11.61 -6.24 26.70
C ARG A 405 -11.17 -5.82 28.10
N ALA A 406 -11.92 -4.95 28.76
CA ALA A 406 -11.62 -4.49 30.11
C ALA A 406 -11.62 -5.64 31.13
N GLU A 407 -12.48 -6.64 30.96
CA GLU A 407 -12.51 -7.84 31.82
C GLU A 407 -11.33 -8.80 31.59
N ARG A 408 -10.64 -8.72 30.45
CA ARG A 408 -9.56 -9.65 30.04
C ARG A 408 -8.15 -9.07 30.12
N LEU A 409 -8.00 -7.78 30.38
CA LEU A 409 -6.71 -7.12 30.62
C LEU A 409 -6.54 -6.93 32.14
N PRO A 410 -5.52 -7.55 32.77
CA PRO A 410 -5.24 -7.36 34.20
C PRO A 410 -4.80 -5.95 34.56
#